data_AF-A0A926F5U2-F1
#
_entry.id   AF-A0A926F5U2-F1
#
_cell.length_a   1.000
_cell.length_b   1.000
_cell.length_c   1.000
_cell.angle_alpha   90.00
_cell.angle_beta   90.00
_cell.angle_gamma   90.00
#
_symmetry.space_group_name_H-M   'P 1'
#
loop_
_entity.id
_entity.type
_entity.pdbx_description
1 polymer ?
#
loop_
_entity_poly.entity_id
_entity_poly.type
_entity_poly.pdbx_seq_one_letter_code
_entity_poly.pdbx_strand_id
1 'polypeptide(L)'
;MVNADSEKAAAEIMQALSDGKISRSELLRNAVNILNVIMTTPTFERFIDGEGMVNEVADIEKMSLSESFCDVKPNKEYKVNTDEGKMYAVRAEVSSQQQELVQIPIKVYVNGNSAALIMAQGTGGEKKTFIADFYMMKGENKVSFDFTEESAAVSKIDLFSE
;
A
#
# COMPACT_ATOMS: atom_id res chain seq x y z
N MET A 1 -3.30 17.89 10.31
CA MET A 1 -2.70 18.64 11.43
C MET A 1 -2.27 17.63 12.48
N VAL A 2 -1.04 17.13 12.40
CA VAL A 2 -0.46 16.24 13.43
C VAL A 2 0.36 17.18 14.31
N ASN A 3 -0.04 17.37 15.58
CA ASN A 3 0.75 18.21 16.48
C ASN A 3 1.92 17.39 17.01
N ALA A 4 3.07 18.03 17.22
CA ALA A 4 4.28 17.41 17.75
C ALA A 4 4.22 17.19 19.28
N ASP A 5 3.03 17.24 19.89
CA ASP A 5 2.81 17.41 21.33
C ASP A 5 1.81 16.38 21.90
N SER A 6 1.45 15.35 21.14
CA SER A 6 0.45 14.34 21.53
C SER A 6 0.91 13.50 22.72
N GLU A 7 2.20 13.20 22.81
CA GLU A 7 2.78 12.47 23.95
C GLU A 7 2.71 13.30 25.24
N LYS A 8 2.97 14.61 25.14
CA LYS A 8 2.88 15.53 26.26
C LYS A 8 1.44 15.66 26.78
N ALA A 9 0.48 15.79 25.86
CA ALA A 9 -0.93 15.84 26.21
C ALA A 9 -1.40 14.53 26.90
N ALA A 10 -0.91 13.37 26.45
CA ALA A 10 -1.22 12.10 27.09
C ALA A 10 -0.67 12.03 28.53
N ALA A 11 0.57 12.49 28.75
CA ALA A 11 1.17 12.56 30.08
C ALA A 11 0.40 13.49 31.02
N GLU A 12 -0.03 14.66 30.55
CA GLU A 12 -0.83 15.63 31.32
C GLU A 12 -2.21 15.06 31.72
N ILE A 13 -2.87 14.32 30.83
CA ILE A 13 -4.15 13.64 31.12
C ILE A 13 -3.96 12.56 32.19
N MET A 14 -2.90 11.75 32.09
CA MET A 14 -2.59 10.72 33.07
C MET A 14 -2.28 11.31 34.45
N GLN A 15 -1.53 12.42 34.50
CA GLN A 15 -1.27 13.13 35.76
C GLN A 15 -2.56 13.70 36.35
N ALA A 16 -3.43 14.30 35.54
CA ALA A 16 -4.69 14.86 36.00
C ALA A 16 -5.67 13.80 36.55
N LEU A 17 -5.63 12.58 36.00
CA LEU A 17 -6.35 11.41 36.54
C LEU A 17 -5.79 11.01 37.91
N SER A 18 -4.46 10.94 38.04
CA SER A 18 -3.79 10.57 39.30
C SER A 18 -4.02 11.61 40.41
N ASP A 19 -4.05 12.90 40.04
CA ASP A 19 -4.31 14.02 40.93
C ASP A 19 -5.81 14.16 41.30
N GLY A 20 -6.70 13.37 40.68
CA GLY A 20 -8.15 13.47 40.86
C GLY A 20 -8.79 14.74 40.28
N LYS A 21 -8.06 15.47 39.43
CA LYS A 21 -8.55 16.68 38.74
C LYS A 21 -9.55 16.36 37.64
N ILE A 22 -9.43 15.17 37.05
CA ILE A 22 -10.39 14.60 36.12
C ILE A 22 -10.68 13.15 36.50
N SER A 23 -11.86 12.68 36.14
CA SER A 23 -12.31 11.31 36.38
C SER A 23 -12.31 10.47 35.11
N ARG A 24 -12.18 9.15 35.27
CA ARG A 24 -12.36 8.19 34.18
C ARG A 24 -13.73 8.34 33.50
N SER A 25 -14.79 8.65 34.27
CA SER A 25 -16.14 8.84 33.73
C SER A 25 -16.25 10.06 32.80
N GLU A 26 -15.51 11.14 33.06
CA GLU A 26 -15.49 12.30 32.17
C GLU A 26 -14.79 11.98 30.85
N LEU A 27 -13.66 11.27 30.89
CA LEU A 27 -12.98 10.82 29.68
C LEU A 27 -13.84 9.87 28.84
N LEU A 28 -14.49 8.90 29.49
CA LEU A 28 -15.38 7.97 28.80
C LEU A 28 -16.59 8.69 28.19
N ARG A 29 -17.16 9.69 28.86
CA ARG A 29 -18.23 10.51 28.29
C ARG A 29 -17.78 11.24 27.03
N ASN A 30 -16.58 11.82 27.05
CA ASN A 30 -16.01 12.49 25.89
C ASN A 30 -15.74 11.50 24.75
N ALA A 31 -15.21 10.33 25.06
CA ALA A 31 -15.00 9.27 24.07
C ALA A 31 -16.31 8.84 23.41
N VAL A 32 -17.38 8.61 24.20
CA VAL A 32 -18.71 8.28 23.68
C VAL A 32 -19.23 9.37 22.75
N ASN A 33 -19.11 10.65 23.12
CA ASN A 33 -19.55 11.75 22.27
C ASN A 33 -18.79 11.79 20.95
N ILE A 34 -17.48 11.62 20.98
CA ILE A 34 -16.63 11.60 19.77
C ILE A 34 -17.02 10.42 18.88
N LEU A 35 -17.14 9.22 19.44
CA LEU A 35 -17.49 8.03 18.69
C LEU A 35 -18.89 8.14 18.07
N ASN A 36 -19.87 8.68 18.79
CA ASN A 36 -21.21 8.94 18.26
C ASN A 36 -21.16 9.85 17.04
N VAL A 37 -20.36 10.92 17.09
CA VAL A 37 -20.18 11.80 15.92
C VAL A 37 -19.51 11.04 14.78
N ILE A 38 -18.37 10.38 15.03
CA ILE A 38 -17.62 9.63 14.02
C ILE A 38 -18.53 8.65 13.28
N MET A 39 -19.31 7.85 14.02
CA MET A 39 -20.23 6.86 13.46
C MET A 39 -21.33 7.45 12.56
N THR A 40 -21.62 8.75 12.69
CA THR A 40 -22.61 9.45 11.85
C THR A 40 -21.99 10.19 10.67
N THR A 41 -20.67 10.16 10.52
CA THR A 41 -19.99 10.84 9.42
C THR A 41 -19.83 9.94 8.19
N PRO A 42 -19.82 10.51 6.97
CA PRO A 42 -19.48 9.78 5.75
C PRO A 42 -18.08 9.13 5.80
N THR A 43 -17.16 9.66 6.60
CA THR A 43 -15.84 9.06 6.81
C THR A 43 -15.92 7.66 7.40
N PHE A 44 -16.89 7.42 8.30
CA PHE A 44 -17.09 6.11 8.89
C PHE A 44 -17.75 5.13 7.92
N GLU A 45 -18.70 5.60 7.09
CA GLU A 45 -19.27 4.80 5.99
C GLU A 45 -18.16 4.36 5.03
N ARG A 46 -17.34 5.30 4.57
CA ARG A 46 -16.17 5.04 3.71
C ARG A 46 -15.17 4.08 4.35
N PHE A 47 -14.98 4.16 5.67
CA PHE A 47 -14.12 3.23 6.41
C PHE A 47 -14.71 1.80 6.42
N ILE A 48 -16.01 1.65 6.68
CA ILE A 48 -16.72 0.36 6.61
C ILE A 48 -16.66 -0.22 5.20
N ASP A 49 -16.82 0.64 4.19
CA ASP A 49 -16.75 0.28 2.78
C ASP A 49 -15.31 -0.02 2.30
N GLY A 50 -14.33 0.06 3.19
CA GLY A 50 -12.93 -0.31 2.92
C GLY A 50 -12.12 0.78 2.23
N GLU A 51 -12.67 1.96 1.98
CA GLU A 51 -11.96 3.09 1.33
C GLU A 51 -10.84 3.69 2.21
N GLY A 52 -10.81 3.34 3.49
CA GLY A 52 -9.76 3.71 4.44
C GLY A 52 -8.78 2.59 4.77
N MET A 53 -8.97 1.39 4.22
CA MET A 53 -7.94 0.35 4.28
C MET A 53 -6.83 0.77 3.31
N VAL A 54 -5.84 1.48 3.84
CA VAL A 54 -4.51 1.37 3.27
C VAL A 54 -4.22 -0.13 3.36
N ASN A 55 -4.28 -0.85 2.24
CA ASN A 55 -3.67 -2.16 2.18
C ASN A 55 -2.26 -1.93 2.73
N GLU A 56 -1.95 -2.50 3.90
CA GLU A 56 -0.57 -2.54 4.35
C GLU A 56 0.19 -3.10 3.17
N VAL A 57 1.02 -2.26 2.53
CA VAL A 57 1.88 -2.71 1.44
C VAL A 57 2.62 -3.90 2.02
N ALA A 58 2.50 -5.05 1.37
CA ALA A 58 2.98 -6.30 1.91
C ALA A 58 4.43 -6.10 2.36
N ASP A 59 4.71 -6.54 3.58
CA ASP A 59 6.04 -6.42 4.16
C ASP A 59 6.96 -7.41 3.45
N ILE A 60 7.52 -6.97 2.31
CA ILE A 60 8.38 -7.79 1.44
C ILE A 60 9.54 -8.39 2.22
N GLU A 61 9.99 -7.75 3.32
CA GLU A 61 11.08 -8.29 4.16
C GLU A 61 10.70 -9.60 4.87
N LYS A 62 9.40 -9.86 5.06
CA LYS A 62 8.87 -11.09 5.64
C LYS A 62 8.47 -12.14 4.59
N MET A 63 8.48 -11.77 3.31
CA MET A 63 8.06 -12.65 2.22
C MET A 63 9.26 -13.32 1.55
N SER A 64 9.00 -14.43 0.86
CA SER A 64 10.01 -15.12 0.06
C SER A 64 9.94 -14.69 -1.40
N LEU A 65 11.10 -14.46 -2.04
CA LEU A 65 11.17 -14.21 -3.48
C LEU A 65 10.67 -15.46 -4.22
N SER A 66 9.57 -15.33 -4.96
CA SER A 66 9.00 -16.41 -5.76
C SER A 66 9.58 -16.41 -7.18
N GLU A 67 9.59 -15.24 -7.83
CA GLU A 67 10.01 -15.11 -9.23
C GLU A 67 10.73 -13.77 -9.45
N SER A 68 11.63 -13.72 -10.44
CA SER A 68 12.36 -12.52 -10.82
C SER A 68 12.47 -12.43 -12.35
N PHE A 69 12.07 -11.30 -12.90
CA PHE A 69 12.10 -11.00 -14.33
C PHE A 69 13.05 -9.84 -14.62
N CYS A 70 13.97 -10.04 -15.56
CA CYS A 70 14.83 -8.99 -16.10
C CYS A 70 14.33 -8.56 -17.48
N ASP A 71 14.73 -7.36 -17.92
CA ASP A 71 14.41 -6.80 -19.23
C ASP A 71 12.90 -6.79 -19.48
N VAL A 72 12.16 -6.23 -18.53
CA VAL A 72 10.70 -6.24 -18.57
C VAL A 72 10.21 -5.34 -19.70
N LYS A 73 9.30 -5.90 -20.51
CA LYS A 73 8.68 -5.21 -21.64
C LYS A 73 7.19 -5.04 -21.41
N PRO A 74 6.60 -3.92 -21.84
CA PRO A 74 5.19 -3.68 -21.66
C PRO A 74 4.38 -4.77 -22.36
N ASN A 75 3.31 -5.22 -21.70
CA ASN A 75 2.37 -6.25 -22.15
C ASN A 75 3.00 -7.62 -22.46
N LYS A 76 4.26 -7.86 -22.10
CA LYS A 76 4.85 -9.20 -22.15
C LYS A 76 4.24 -10.07 -21.05
N GLU A 77 3.81 -11.26 -21.44
CA GLU A 77 3.26 -12.25 -20.50
C GLU A 77 4.39 -13.10 -19.89
N TYR A 78 4.30 -13.28 -18.58
CA TYR A 78 5.15 -14.14 -17.76
C TYR A 78 4.28 -15.23 -17.13
N LYS A 79 4.69 -16.48 -17.26
CA LYS A 79 3.99 -17.60 -16.63
C LYS A 79 4.49 -17.79 -15.22
N VAL A 80 3.59 -17.76 -14.24
CA VAL A 80 3.89 -17.97 -12.83
C VAL A 80 2.99 -19.09 -12.30
N ASN A 81 3.58 -20.14 -11.75
CA ASN A 81 2.81 -21.22 -11.13
C ASN A 81 2.65 -20.94 -9.64
N THR A 82 1.43 -21.11 -9.15
CA THR A 82 1.09 -20.89 -7.75
C THR A 82 0.42 -22.13 -7.16
N ASP A 83 0.96 -22.63 -6.05
CA ASP A 83 0.57 -23.90 -5.42
C ASP A 83 -0.85 -23.85 -4.79
N GLU A 84 -1.20 -22.68 -4.28
CA GLU A 84 -2.46 -22.32 -3.65
C GLU A 84 -2.79 -20.86 -3.90
N GLY A 85 -4.06 -20.48 -3.82
CA GLY A 85 -4.41 -19.06 -4.04
C GLY A 85 -3.89 -18.20 -2.89
N LYS A 86 -2.97 -17.28 -3.16
CA LYS A 86 -2.32 -16.45 -2.12
C LYS A 86 -1.97 -15.05 -2.60
N MET A 87 -1.68 -14.18 -1.63
CA MET A 87 -1.22 -12.82 -1.89
C MET A 87 0.23 -12.82 -2.37
N TYR A 88 0.50 -11.94 -3.33
CA TYR A 88 1.81 -11.64 -3.84
C TYR A 88 2.09 -10.15 -3.74
N ALA A 89 3.35 -9.81 -3.52
CA ALA A 89 3.85 -8.46 -3.68
C ALA A 89 4.68 -8.38 -4.95
N VAL A 90 4.50 -7.34 -5.75
CA VAL A 90 5.39 -7.00 -6.86
C VAL A 90 6.29 -5.85 -6.45
N ARG A 91 7.60 -6.00 -6.66
CA ARG A 91 8.58 -4.92 -6.60
C ARG A 91 9.11 -4.64 -7.99
N ALA A 92 8.83 -3.46 -8.51
CA ALA A 92 9.36 -2.99 -9.80
C ALA A 92 10.54 -2.04 -9.58
N GLU A 93 11.67 -2.31 -10.22
CA GLU A 93 12.79 -1.38 -10.37
C GLU A 93 12.53 -0.51 -11.60
N VAL A 94 12.33 0.79 -11.37
CA VAL A 94 11.88 1.76 -12.37
C VAL A 94 12.89 2.90 -12.48
N SER A 95 13.15 3.33 -13.72
CA SER A 95 13.88 4.56 -14.01
C SER A 95 13.11 5.43 -15.01
N SER A 96 13.09 6.74 -14.79
CA SER A 96 12.41 7.73 -15.63
C SER A 96 13.18 9.04 -15.62
N GLN A 97 13.29 9.70 -16.78
CA GLN A 97 13.88 11.04 -16.89
C GLN A 97 12.97 12.16 -16.36
N GLN A 98 11.74 11.82 -15.95
CA GLN A 98 10.76 12.78 -15.43
C GLN A 98 11.06 13.17 -13.98
N GLN A 99 10.49 14.30 -13.56
CA GLN A 99 10.62 14.80 -12.19
C GLN A 99 9.75 14.01 -11.21
N GLU A 100 10.12 14.04 -9.93
CA GLU A 100 9.49 13.24 -8.85
C GLU A 100 8.01 13.54 -8.60
N LEU A 101 7.53 14.72 -8.99
CA LEU A 101 6.11 15.07 -8.90
C LEU A 101 5.24 14.39 -9.96
N VAL A 102 5.84 13.81 -11.01
CA VAL A 102 5.09 13.11 -12.07
C VAL A 102 4.75 11.71 -11.61
N GLN A 103 3.49 11.31 -11.79
CA GLN A 103 3.01 9.96 -11.53
C GLN A 103 3.00 9.14 -12.81
N ILE A 104 3.59 7.95 -12.73
CA ILE A 104 3.74 7.00 -13.84
C ILE A 104 3.04 5.71 -13.43
N PRO A 105 1.82 5.45 -13.96
CA PRO A 105 1.09 4.24 -13.63
C PRO A 105 1.70 3.03 -14.34
N ILE A 106 2.01 1.99 -13.58
CA ILE A 106 2.36 0.66 -14.09
C ILE A 106 1.26 -0.29 -13.65
N LYS A 107 0.44 -0.76 -14.60
CA LYS A 107 -0.68 -1.67 -14.30
C LYS A 107 -0.17 -3.11 -14.33
N VAL A 108 -0.61 -3.89 -13.36
CA VAL A 108 -0.34 -5.32 -13.26
C VAL A 108 -1.60 -6.05 -13.67
N TYR A 109 -1.49 -6.96 -14.64
CA TYR A 109 -2.57 -7.84 -15.05
C TYR A 109 -2.25 -9.28 -14.69
N VAL A 110 -3.26 -10.02 -14.23
CA VAL A 110 -3.21 -11.47 -14.03
C VAL A 110 -4.33 -12.10 -14.84
N ASN A 111 -3.97 -13.02 -15.74
CA ASN A 111 -4.90 -13.69 -16.65
C ASN A 111 -5.77 -12.70 -17.44
N GLY A 112 -5.20 -11.55 -17.83
CA GLY A 112 -5.88 -10.48 -18.56
C GLY A 112 -6.75 -9.54 -17.72
N ASN A 113 -6.89 -9.78 -16.42
CA ASN A 113 -7.65 -8.90 -15.52
C ASN A 113 -6.72 -7.96 -14.76
N SER A 114 -7.12 -6.70 -14.59
CA SER A 114 -6.37 -5.73 -13.78
C SER A 114 -6.30 -6.22 -12.34
N ALA A 115 -5.08 -6.46 -11.85
CA ALA A 115 -4.82 -7.08 -10.56
C ALA A 115 -4.24 -6.08 -9.54
N ALA A 116 -3.37 -5.17 -10.00
CA ALA A 116 -2.81 -4.09 -9.18
C ALA A 116 -2.37 -2.90 -10.02
N LEU A 117 -2.10 -1.78 -9.33
CA LEU A 117 -1.56 -0.57 -9.91
C LEU A 117 -0.38 -0.09 -9.07
N ILE A 118 0.81 -0.05 -9.67
CA ILE A 118 1.99 0.57 -9.08
C ILE A 118 2.01 2.03 -9.52
N MET A 119 1.91 2.95 -8.57
CA MET A 119 2.01 4.38 -8.82
C MET A 119 3.46 4.83 -8.64
N ALA A 120 4.28 4.63 -9.68
CA ALA A 120 5.66 5.08 -9.67
C ALA A 120 5.73 6.60 -9.78
N GLN A 121 6.78 7.18 -9.20
CA GLN A 121 7.13 8.59 -9.39
C GLN A 121 8.24 8.72 -10.43
N GLY A 122 8.34 9.88 -11.09
CA GLY A 122 9.53 10.21 -11.88
C GLY A 122 10.80 10.12 -11.03
N THR A 123 11.89 9.59 -11.59
CA THR A 123 13.08 9.26 -10.80
C THR A 123 14.30 10.13 -11.13
N GLY A 124 14.17 11.11 -12.03
CA GLY A 124 15.29 11.97 -12.45
C GLY A 124 16.45 11.20 -13.08
N GLY A 125 16.19 10.03 -13.67
CA GLY A 125 17.18 9.16 -14.29
C GLY A 125 17.76 8.09 -13.37
N GLU A 126 17.49 8.14 -12.06
CA GLU A 126 17.93 7.12 -11.11
C GLU A 126 17.01 5.89 -11.10
N LYS A 127 17.51 4.77 -10.58
CA LYS A 127 16.69 3.57 -10.36
C LYS A 127 16.06 3.64 -8.97
N LYS A 128 14.74 3.61 -8.91
CA LYS A 128 13.96 3.51 -7.65
C LYS A 128 13.06 2.28 -7.69
N THR A 129 12.67 1.80 -6.52
CA THR A 129 11.76 0.65 -6.40
C THR A 129 10.39 1.07 -5.92
N PHE A 130 9.37 0.44 -6.50
CA PHE A 130 7.97 0.68 -6.16
C PHE A 130 7.27 -0.65 -5.97
N ILE A 131 6.31 -0.69 -5.04
CA ILE A 131 5.67 -1.93 -4.59
C ILE A 131 4.16 -1.80 -4.73
N ALA A 132 3.51 -2.91 -5.08
CA ALA A 132 2.07 -3.10 -4.94
C ALA A 132 1.77 -4.57 -4.70
N ASP A 133 0.58 -4.87 -4.18
CA ASP A 133 0.16 -6.24 -3.87
C ASP A 133 -1.02 -6.65 -4.71
N PHE A 134 -1.10 -7.95 -5.00
CA PHE A 134 -2.16 -8.55 -5.78
C PHE A 134 -2.34 -10.02 -5.42
N TYR A 135 -3.52 -10.57 -5.69
CA TYR A 135 -3.82 -11.98 -5.43
C TYR A 135 -3.62 -12.82 -6.70
N MET A 136 -3.02 -14.00 -6.56
CA MET A 136 -2.97 -15.00 -7.63
C MET A 136 -3.73 -16.25 -7.22
N MET A 137 -4.48 -16.83 -8.16
CA MET A 137 -5.19 -18.09 -7.96
C MET A 137 -4.22 -19.28 -8.05
N LYS A 138 -4.61 -20.42 -7.48
CA LYS A 138 -3.90 -21.67 -7.67
C LYS A 138 -3.81 -22.06 -9.16
N GLY A 139 -2.63 -22.48 -9.61
CA GLY A 139 -2.36 -22.95 -10.98
C GLY A 139 -1.41 -22.04 -11.76
N GLU A 140 -1.39 -22.22 -13.08
CA GLU A 140 -0.62 -21.36 -13.99
C GLU A 140 -1.35 -20.02 -14.15
N ASN A 141 -0.67 -18.93 -13.79
CA ASN A 141 -1.13 -17.57 -13.99
C ASN A 141 -0.27 -16.89 -15.06
N LYS A 142 -0.91 -16.09 -15.91
CA LYS A 142 -0.25 -15.19 -16.87
C LYS A 142 -0.18 -13.79 -16.28
N VAL A 143 1.00 -13.36 -15.88
CA VAL A 143 1.25 -12.02 -15.34
C VAL A 143 1.79 -11.13 -16.44
N SER A 144 1.26 -9.92 -16.59
CA SER A 144 1.81 -8.92 -17.51
C SER A 144 1.77 -7.52 -16.90
N PHE A 145 2.63 -6.64 -17.40
CA PHE A 145 2.81 -5.29 -16.89
C PHE A 145 2.60 -4.29 -18.03
N ASP A 146 1.68 -3.34 -17.84
CA ASP A 146 1.38 -2.30 -18.83
C ASP A 146 1.91 -0.95 -18.33
N PHE A 147 2.80 -0.36 -19.13
CA PHE A 147 3.46 0.92 -18.86
C PHE A 147 3.96 1.53 -20.18
N THR A 148 4.17 2.84 -20.18
CA THR A 148 4.69 3.56 -21.35
C THR A 148 6.21 3.63 -21.30
N GLU A 149 6.91 2.98 -22.24
CA GLU A 149 8.38 2.99 -22.31
C GLU A 149 8.98 4.40 -22.47
N GLU A 150 8.24 5.35 -23.07
CA GLU A 150 8.64 6.76 -23.16
C GLU A 150 8.62 7.47 -21.79
N SER A 151 7.77 6.99 -20.86
CA SER A 151 7.62 7.58 -19.53
C SER A 151 8.53 6.92 -18.51
N ALA A 152 8.73 5.60 -18.58
CA ALA A 152 9.61 4.87 -17.68
C ALA A 152 10.15 3.58 -18.31
N ALA A 153 11.38 3.24 -17.92
CA ALA A 153 11.97 1.93 -18.14
C ALA A 153 11.88 1.08 -16.87
N VAL A 154 11.35 -0.13 -16.99
CA VAL A 154 11.27 -1.12 -15.91
C VAL A 154 12.37 -2.17 -16.14
N SER A 155 13.46 -2.09 -15.39
CA SER A 155 14.63 -2.96 -15.58
C SER A 155 14.46 -4.34 -14.96
N LYS A 156 13.75 -4.41 -13.84
CA LYS A 156 13.57 -5.64 -13.07
C LYS A 156 12.21 -5.65 -12.38
N ILE A 157 11.59 -6.83 -12.32
CA ILE A 157 10.43 -7.10 -11.49
C ILE A 157 10.70 -8.33 -10.63
N ASP A 158 10.50 -8.19 -9.32
CA ASP A 158 10.53 -9.29 -8.36
C ASP A 158 9.11 -9.54 -7.84
N LEU A 159 8.69 -10.80 -7.81
CA LEU A 159 7.45 -11.24 -7.18
C LEU A 159 7.77 -11.95 -5.89
N PHE A 160 7.09 -11.57 -4.81
CA PHE A 160 7.23 -12.17 -3.49
C PHE A 160 5.91 -12.81 -3.09
N SER A 161 5.99 -13.93 -2.39
CA SER A 161 4.84 -14.58 -1.75
C SER A 161 5.18 -14.93 -0.31
N GLU A 162 4.16 -15.02 0.54
CA GLU A 162 4.26 -15.76 1.80
C GLU A 162 4.62 -17.23 1.56
#